data_AF-A0A2P4QJB0-F1
#
_entry.id   AF-A0A2P4QJB0-F1
#
_cell.length_a   1.000
_cell.length_b   1.000
_cell.length_c   1.000
_cell.angle_alpha   90.00
_cell.angle_beta   90.00
_cell.angle_gamma   90.00
#
_symmetry.space_group_name_H-M   'P 1'
#
loop_
_entity.id
_entity.type
_entity.pdbx_description
1 polymer ?
#
loop_
_entity_poly.entity_id
_entity_poly.type
_entity_poly.pdbx_seq_one_letter_code
_entity_poly.pdbx_strand_id
1 'polypeptide(L)'
;MNNKDKKKIAINLNAIYADSCTFNLKGEFILYSTIWPHSDFERNKIIWIYSTQTKNNKWECKRFYRIPEDYELISISKYDNVYLFLNYFIYEWNINTEKSVKIFVNNKDKNKVINIIKLFSTQLMLNYN
;
A
#
# COMPACT_ATOMS: atom_id res chain seq x y z
N MET A 1 7.47 1.98 28.74
CA MET A 1 6.35 2.73 28.15
C MET A 1 5.04 2.17 28.68
N ASN A 2 4.33 2.94 29.51
CA ASN A 2 3.03 2.54 30.05
C ASN A 2 1.97 2.61 28.93
N ASN A 3 1.14 1.58 28.82
CA ASN A 3 0.15 1.39 27.76
C ASN A 3 -1.03 2.40 27.80
N LYS A 4 -0.95 3.45 28.63
CA LYS A 4 -2.03 4.42 28.91
C LYS A 4 -2.03 5.66 28.00
N ASP A 5 -0.93 5.94 27.30
CA ASP A 5 -0.80 7.13 26.43
C ASP A 5 -1.10 6.87 24.95
N LYS A 6 -1.66 5.70 24.62
CA LYS A 6 -2.02 5.36 23.23
C LYS A 6 -3.26 6.15 22.81
N LYS A 7 -3.05 7.27 22.10
CA LYS A 7 -4.12 7.94 21.36
C LYS A 7 -4.61 7.01 20.24
N LYS A 8 -5.89 6.62 20.31
CA LYS A 8 -6.55 5.87 19.24
C LYS A 8 -7.04 6.86 18.19
N ILE A 9 -6.68 6.61 16.93
CA ILE A 9 -7.19 7.35 15.80
C ILE A 9 -8.23 6.47 15.13
N ALA A 10 -9.42 7.02 14.89
CA ALA A 10 -10.47 6.32 14.17
C ALA A 10 -10.37 6.65 12.67
N ILE A 11 -10.37 5.60 11.85
CA ILE A 11 -10.56 5.69 10.39
C ILE A 11 -12.00 5.28 10.06
N ASN A 12 -12.57 5.82 8.99
CA ASN A 12 -13.94 5.53 8.55
C ASN A 12 -14.06 4.19 7.80
N LEU A 13 -13.56 3.09 8.37
CA LEU A 13 -13.62 1.73 7.82
C LEU A 13 -14.31 0.77 8.79
N ASN A 14 -15.44 0.17 8.38
CA ASN A 14 -16.25 -0.68 9.27
C ASN A 14 -16.09 -2.20 9.08
N ALA A 15 -15.61 -2.71 7.93
CA ALA A 15 -15.67 -4.15 7.63
C ALA A 15 -14.51 -4.64 6.73
N ILE A 16 -13.27 -4.47 7.19
CA ILE A 16 -12.10 -4.56 6.31
C ILE A 16 -10.95 -5.30 6.99
N TYR A 17 -10.33 -6.23 6.25
CA TYR A 17 -9.07 -6.85 6.64
C TYR A 17 -7.92 -5.95 6.22
N ALA A 18 -7.30 -5.29 7.19
CA ALA A 18 -6.11 -4.46 6.99
C ALA A 18 -4.88 -5.37 6.80
N ASP A 19 -4.35 -5.40 5.58
CA ASP A 19 -3.29 -6.34 5.20
C ASP A 19 -1.90 -5.70 5.28
N SER A 20 -1.78 -4.44 4.87
CA SER A 20 -0.53 -3.68 5.03
C SER A 20 -0.79 -2.18 5.09
N CYS A 21 0.11 -1.42 5.70
CA CYS A 21 0.02 0.03 5.72
C CYS A 21 1.39 0.70 5.74
N THR A 22 1.44 1.96 5.33
CA THR A 22 2.63 2.79 5.39
C THR A 22 2.25 4.27 5.47
N PHE A 23 3.22 5.13 5.78
CA PHE A 23 3.09 6.57 5.57
C PHE A 23 3.93 6.97 4.38
N ASN A 24 3.39 7.82 3.52
CA ASN A 24 4.21 8.45 2.48
C ASN A 24 5.01 9.63 3.04
N LEU A 25 5.92 10.16 2.22
CA LEU A 25 6.73 11.31 2.60
C LEU A 25 5.94 12.60 2.84
N LYS A 26 4.68 12.68 2.38
CA LYS A 26 3.77 13.81 2.66
C LYS A 26 3.05 13.65 4.01
N GLY A 27 3.28 12.55 4.70
CA GLY A 27 2.62 12.21 5.95
C GLY A 27 1.19 11.69 5.78
N GLU A 28 0.75 11.32 4.58
CA GLU A 28 -0.54 10.64 4.38
C GLU A 28 -0.42 9.18 4.80
N PHE A 29 -1.48 8.65 5.41
CA PHE A 29 -1.55 7.25 5.79
C PHE A 29 -2.14 6.44 4.64
N ILE A 30 -1.40 5.43 4.17
CA ILE A 30 -1.81 4.55 3.08
C ILE A 30 -2.09 3.17 3.65
N LEU A 31 -3.29 2.66 3.40
CA LEU A 31 -3.76 1.37 3.87
C LEU A 31 -4.13 0.50 2.68
N TYR A 32 -3.54 -0.68 2.59
CA TYR A 32 -4.01 -1.73 1.70
C TYR A 32 -4.88 -2.71 2.47
N SER A 33 -6.00 -3.08 1.85
CA SER A 33 -6.97 -3.94 2.49
C SER A 33 -7.76 -4.80 1.53
N THR A 34 -8.24 -5.93 2.03
CA THR A 34 -9.16 -6.80 1.32
C THR A 34 -10.58 -6.69 1.88
N ILE A 35 -11.56 -6.54 0.99
CA ILE A 35 -12.99 -6.42 1.32
C ILE A 35 -13.75 -7.59 0.72
N TRP A 36 -14.69 -8.10 1.51
CA TRP A 36 -15.62 -9.14 1.13
C TRP A 36 -17.00 -8.51 0.96
N PRO A 37 -17.43 -8.19 -0.28
CA PRO A 37 -18.82 -7.83 -0.49
C PRO A 37 -19.70 -9.04 -0.13
N HIS A 38 -20.83 -8.79 0.53
CA HIS A 38 -21.67 -9.81 1.17
C HIS A 38 -22.30 -10.85 0.21
N SER A 39 -22.07 -10.80 -1.11
CA SER A 39 -22.78 -11.67 -2.06
C SER A 39 -21.96 -12.47 -3.06
N ASP A 40 -20.67 -12.22 -3.32
CA ASP A 40 -19.98 -12.95 -4.39
C ASP A 40 -18.50 -13.17 -4.09
N PHE A 41 -17.96 -14.27 -4.62
CA PHE A 41 -16.61 -14.83 -4.44
C PHE A 41 -15.43 -13.89 -4.76
N GLU A 42 -15.69 -12.62 -5.07
CA GLU A 42 -14.72 -11.66 -5.54
C GLU A 42 -14.15 -10.83 -4.38
N ARG A 43 -12.87 -11.04 -4.07
CA ARG A 43 -12.15 -10.30 -3.02
C ARG A 43 -11.67 -8.96 -3.59
N ASN A 44 -12.23 -7.88 -3.08
CA ASN A 44 -11.85 -6.54 -3.51
C ASN A 44 -10.61 -6.06 -2.76
N LYS A 45 -9.51 -5.96 -3.50
CA LYS A 45 -8.24 -5.40 -3.03
C LYS A 45 -8.29 -3.88 -3.21
N ILE A 46 -8.20 -3.11 -2.13
CA ILE A 46 -8.33 -1.64 -2.16
C ILE A 46 -7.16 -0.99 -1.45
N ILE A 47 -6.61 0.06 -2.06
CA ILE A 47 -5.68 1.00 -1.43
C ILE A 47 -6.46 2.24 -1.02
N TRP A 48 -6.39 2.58 0.26
CA TRP A 48 -7.00 3.76 0.86
C TRP A 48 -5.93 4.77 1.23
N ILE A 49 -6.19 6.06 0.99
CA ILE A 49 -5.26 7.13 1.33
C ILE A 49 -5.97 8.13 2.25
N TYR A 50 -5.41 8.33 3.43
CA TYR A 50 -5.95 9.16 4.50
C TYR A 50 -5.16 10.44 4.69
N SER A 51 -5.89 11.55 4.87
CA SER A 51 -5.31 12.74 5.48
C SER A 51 -5.02 12.45 6.94
N THR A 52 -3.80 12.75 7.38
CA THR A 52 -3.43 12.60 8.80
C THR A 52 -3.66 13.86 9.62
N GLN A 53 -4.02 14.97 8.98
CA GLN A 53 -4.45 16.19 9.65
C GLN A 53 -5.77 15.90 10.38
N THR A 54 -5.71 15.77 11.71
CA THR A 54 -6.85 15.33 12.51
C THR A 54 -7.80 16.48 12.81
N LYS A 55 -9.09 16.24 12.58
CA LYS A 55 -10.17 16.92 13.29
C LYS A 55 -10.84 15.88 14.19
N ASN A 56 -10.92 16.13 15.50
CA ASN A 56 -11.53 15.21 16.47
C ASN A 56 -10.94 13.78 16.52
N ASN A 57 -9.61 13.64 16.36
CA ASN A 57 -8.91 12.33 16.34
C ASN A 57 -9.44 11.34 15.28
N LYS A 58 -10.02 11.85 14.20
CA LYS A 58 -10.47 11.06 13.06
C LYS A 58 -9.63 11.41 11.84
N TRP A 59 -9.29 10.39 11.06
CA TRP A 59 -8.70 10.56 9.73
C TRP A 59 -9.76 10.33 8.67
N GLU A 60 -9.84 11.25 7.73
CA GLU A 60 -10.76 11.18 6.59
C GLU A 60 -10.06 10.56 5.38
N CYS A 61 -10.74 9.63 4.72
CA CYS A 61 -10.29 9.06 3.47
C CYS A 61 -10.34 10.15 2.39
N LYS A 62 -9.19 10.45 1.76
CA LYS A 62 -9.11 11.41 0.66
C LYS A 62 -9.48 10.78 -0.67
N ARG A 63 -9.05 9.53 -0.88
CA ARG A 63 -9.25 8.75 -2.11
C ARG A 63 -8.94 7.28 -1.88
N PHE A 64 -9.45 6.44 -2.77
CA PHE A 64 -9.18 5.02 -2.76
C PHE A 64 -9.06 4.49 -4.19
N TYR A 65 -8.38 3.36 -4.32
CA TYR A 65 -8.14 2.71 -5.59
C TYR A 65 -8.39 1.21 -5.48
N ARG A 66 -9.19 0.64 -6.39
CA ARG A 66 -9.37 -0.81 -6.50
C ARG A 66 -8.24 -1.39 -7.34
N ILE A 67 -7.53 -2.38 -6.81
CA ILE A 67 -6.56 -3.18 -7.55
C ILE A 67 -7.33 -4.27 -8.31
N PRO A 68 -7.06 -4.49 -9.61
CA PRO A 68 -7.70 -5.59 -10.36
C PRO A 68 -7.37 -6.96 -9.75
N GLU A 69 -8.29 -7.91 -9.85
CA GLU A 69 -8.27 -9.17 -9.08
C GLU A 69 -6.97 -9.98 -9.26
N ASP A 70 -6.48 -10.08 -10.50
CA ASP A 70 -5.31 -10.86 -10.87
C ASP A 70 -3.97 -10.32 -10.34
N TYR A 71 -3.96 -9.08 -9.84
CA TYR A 71 -2.74 -8.47 -9.31
C TYR A 71 -2.53 -8.82 -7.85
N GLU A 72 -1.30 -9.23 -7.51
CA GLU A 72 -0.86 -9.42 -6.13
C GLU A 72 -0.07 -8.21 -5.66
N LEU A 73 -0.34 -7.72 -4.45
CA LEU A 73 0.45 -6.66 -3.86
C LEU A 73 1.82 -7.21 -3.41
N ILE A 74 2.89 -6.59 -3.90
CA ILE A 74 4.26 -6.85 -3.41
C ILE A 74 4.57 -5.92 -2.23
N SER A 75 4.40 -4.61 -2.43
CA SER A 75 4.62 -3.59 -1.39
C SER A 75 4.04 -2.24 -1.80
N ILE A 76 3.81 -1.38 -0.81
CA ILE A 76 3.54 0.05 -0.99
C ILE A 76 4.73 0.82 -0.45
N SER A 77 5.30 1.66 -1.29
CA SER A 77 6.45 2.48 -0.96
C SER A 77 6.02 3.83 -0.38
N LYS A 78 6.85 4.38 0.52
CA LYS A 78 6.67 5.76 1.03
C LYS A 78 6.79 6.84 -0.06
N TYR A 79 7.29 6.48 -1.24
CA TYR A 79 7.45 7.37 -2.40
C TYR A 79 6.20 7.40 -3.30
N ASP A 80 5.03 7.00 -2.81
CA ASP A 80 3.78 6.96 -3.56
C ASP A 80 3.80 5.99 -4.75
N ASN A 81 4.61 4.93 -4.68
CA ASN A 81 4.64 3.85 -5.66
C ASN A 81 4.12 2.56 -5.04
N VAL A 82 3.33 1.82 -5.81
CA VAL A 82 2.78 0.51 -5.46
C VAL A 82 3.40 -0.51 -6.41
N TYR A 83 3.98 -1.56 -5.84
CA TYR A 83 4.54 -2.64 -6.62
C TYR A 83 3.55 -3.80 -6.65
N LEU A 84 3.12 -4.16 -7.85
CA LEU A 84 2.16 -5.23 -8.10
C LEU A 84 2.80 -6.34 -8.93
N PHE A 85 2.36 -7.57 -8.71
CA PHE A 85 2.75 -8.73 -9.49
C PHE A 85 1.58 -9.24 -10.33
N LEU A 86 1.81 -9.51 -11.62
CA LEU A 86 0.87 -10.15 -12.53
C LEU A 86 1.62 -11.01 -13.55
N ASN A 87 1.25 -12.30 -13.67
CA ASN A 87 1.73 -13.22 -14.71
C ASN A 87 3.23 -13.11 -15.01
N TYR A 88 4.08 -13.20 -13.98
CA TYR A 88 5.55 -13.12 -14.03
C TYR A 88 6.17 -11.72 -14.17
N PHE A 89 5.35 -10.68 -14.27
CA PHE A 89 5.81 -9.31 -14.37
C PHE A 89 5.57 -8.54 -13.07
N ILE A 90 6.50 -7.63 -12.79
CA ILE A 90 6.34 -6.66 -11.72
C ILE A 90 5.96 -5.33 -12.37
N TYR A 91 4.97 -4.66 -11.79
CA TYR A 91 4.53 -3.34 -12.20
C TYR A 91 4.80 -2.37 -11.06
N GLU A 92 5.47 -1.28 -11.38
CA GLU A 92 5.53 -0.11 -10.50
C GLU A 92 4.42 0.85 -10.91
N TRP A 93 3.49 1.11 -10.01
CA TRP A 93 2.35 1.97 -10.25
C TRP A 93 2.42 3.19 -9.33
N ASN A 94 2.49 4.38 -9.92
CA ASN A 94 2.51 5.62 -9.15
C ASN A 94 1.08 6.06 -8.84
N ILE A 95 0.69 6.03 -7.57
CA ILE A 95 -0.70 6.31 -7.14
C ILE A 95 -1.13 7.77 -7.29
N ASN A 96 -0.19 8.70 -7.53
CA ASN A 96 -0.54 10.11 -7.76
C ASN A 96 -0.86 10.38 -9.24
N THR A 97 -0.11 9.77 -10.14
CA THR A 97 -0.23 9.98 -11.59
C THR A 97 -1.06 8.89 -12.26
N GLU A 98 -1.33 7.81 -11.55
CA GLU A 98 -2.02 6.61 -11.99
C GLU A 98 -1.32 5.87 -13.15
N LYS A 99 -0.08 6.26 -13.47
CA LYS A 99 0.76 5.63 -14.49
C LYS A 99 1.48 4.42 -13.92
N SER A 100 1.57 3.36 -14.73
CA SER A 100 2.31 2.16 -14.41
C SER A 100 3.46 1.93 -15.38
N VAL A 101 4.56 1.39 -14.85
CA VAL A 101 5.73 0.95 -15.62
C VAL A 101 5.94 -0.53 -15.34
N LYS A 102 6.11 -1.30 -16.42
CA LYS A 102 6.44 -2.71 -16.36
C LYS A 102 7.93 -2.89 -16.11
N ILE A 103 8.30 -3.55 -15.02
CA ILE A 103 9.69 -3.89 -14.69
C ILE A 103 9.98 -5.29 -15.22
N PHE A 104 10.91 -5.37 -16.17
CA PHE A 104 11.45 -6.65 -16.65
C PHE A 104 12.45 -7.21 -15.63
N VAL A 105 12.22 -8.46 -15.22
CA VAL A 105 13.08 -9.17 -14.29
C VAL A 105 13.75 -10.32 -15.02
N ASN A 106 15.02 -10.16 -15.38
CA ASN A 106 15.84 -11.22 -16.00
C ASN A 106 16.49 -12.15 -14.94
N ASN A 107 15.87 -12.27 -13.77
CA ASN A 107 16.40 -13.10 -12.69
C ASN A 107 15.64 -14.42 -12.65
N LYS A 108 16.38 -15.54 -12.61
CA LYS A 108 15.80 -16.88 -12.41
C LYS A 108 15.10 -16.99 -11.05
N ASP A 109 15.51 -16.21 -10.06
CA ASP A 109 14.90 -16.14 -8.74
C ASP A 109 14.03 -14.89 -8.58
N LYS A 110 12.73 -15.05 -8.82
CA LYS A 110 11.69 -14.04 -8.61
C LYS A 110 11.63 -13.56 -7.16
N ASN A 111 11.80 -14.46 -6.18
CA ASN A 111 11.63 -14.14 -4.76
C ASN A 111 12.74 -13.20 -4.29
N LYS A 112 13.96 -13.36 -4.80
CA LYS A 112 15.07 -12.43 -4.55
C LYS A 112 14.71 -11.00 -4.95
N VAL A 113 14.08 -10.81 -6.12
CA VAL A 113 13.69 -9.47 -6.60
C VAL A 113 12.55 -8.88 -5.78
N ILE A 114 11.55 -9.68 -5.44
CA ILE A 114 10.46 -9.26 -4.53
C ILE A 114 11.01 -8.78 -3.19
N ASN A 115 11.96 -9.51 -2.61
CA ASN A 115 12.56 -9.13 -1.32
C ASN A 115 13.36 -7.82 -1.41
N ILE A 116 14.08 -7.61 -2.51
CA ILE A 116 14.78 -6.35 -2.78
C ILE A 116 13.80 -5.18 -2.90
N ILE A 117 12.68 -5.35 -3.61
CA ILE A 117 11.64 -4.32 -3.73
C ILE A 117 11.05 -3.99 -2.36
N LYS A 118 10.68 -5.01 -1.57
CA LYS A 118 10.15 -4.81 -0.21
C LYS A 118 11.12 -4.03 0.68
N LEU A 119 12.42 -4.30 0.57
CA LEU A 119 13.47 -3.57 1.29
C LEU A 119 13.51 -2.09 0.86
N PHE A 120 13.53 -1.81 -0.45
CA PHE A 120 13.59 -0.43 -0.94
C PHE A 120 12.31 0.38 -0.73
N SER A 121 11.15 -0.26 -0.68
CA SER A 121 9.88 0.40 -0.36
C SER A 121 9.86 1.00 1.05
N THR A 122 10.69 0.49 1.97
CA THR A 122 10.72 0.90 3.38
C THR A 122 11.96 1.75 3.73
N GLN A 123 13.15 1.39 3.24
CA GLN A 123 14.41 2.08 3.58
C GLN A 123 14.57 3.45 2.88
N LEU A 124 15.18 4.45 3.54
CA LEU A 124 15.74 5.64 2.87
C LEU A 124 17.06 5.18 2.25
N MET A 125 17.22 5.31 0.94
CA MET A 125 18.56 5.24 0.36
C MET A 125 19.33 6.47 0.86
N LEU A 126 20.27 6.25 1.77
CA LEU A 126 21.46 7.09 1.81
C LEU A 126 22.14 6.83 0.46
N ASN A 127 21.99 7.78 -0.47
CA ASN A 127 22.70 7.74 -1.73
C ASN A 127 24.20 7.64 -1.42
N TYR A 128 24.82 6.53 -1.80
CA TYR A 128 26.28 6.48 -1.91
C TYR A 128 26.63 7.25 -3.19
N ASN A 129 27.08 8.50 -2.99
CA ASN A 129 27.87 9.23 -3.98
C ASN A 129 29.33 8.76 -3.91
#